data_AF-A0A534Z618-F1
#
_entry.id   AF-A0A534Z618-F1
#
_cell.length_a   1.000
_cell.length_b   1.000
_cell.length_c   1.000
_cell.angle_alpha   90.00
_cell.angle_beta   90.00
_cell.angle_gamma   90.00
#
_symmetry.space_group_name_H-M   'P 1'
#
loop_
_entity.id
_entity.type
_entity.pdbx_description
1 polymer ?
#
loop_
_entity_poly.entity_id
_entity_poly.type
_entity_poly.pdbx_seq_one_letter_code
_entity_poly.pdbx_strand_id
1 'polypeptide(L)'
;MTVPDMGTSIASVTCNGTTLTLSGTTPAEAGGNRCSGGTNHHNACTANADCPGGACKFLRCTNPGCLFGPPLPIPASAHNAAAISTCVINTVSQNASGTADCGTGTTTSYSIPLSSAVFLTSDLMLMRCSGGSNPGGDCTGGGGCGTVAAGACPGGTCANDTGRCTTDGSACCADTDCTAGGTCETGACAGGANAGRGCITDADCPSSSCKTFIQPCPICNATTNVCNGGPNRGLTCTPGDSIPNGDYPTSHDCPPPPPNFIGAPPIALVLDSGTISRTAVDLSDQVNVFCGFCKNGVAGFARTCNGSPTGALCSCAIGTPCAACSGAPCLAVSCASNADCTPLATRGFGSCGQRTPGAFTANDLARTIVEQGAAAGPLTTGGAAAPETLVSIFCIQPTFNALVDAGYDLPGPGAVALSGTTQLQ
;
A
#
# COMPACT_ATOMS: atom_id res chain seq x y z
N MET A 1 -19.07 14.60 16.28
CA MET A 1 -17.68 14.25 16.62
C MET A 1 -17.40 12.91 16.00
N THR A 2 -16.88 12.91 14.78
CA THR A 2 -16.45 11.73 14.03
C THR A 2 -15.00 11.98 13.69
N VAL A 3 -14.13 11.26 14.37
CA VAL A 3 -12.75 11.06 13.96
C VAL A 3 -12.56 9.57 14.09
N PRO A 4 -12.73 8.89 12.97
CA PRO A 4 -11.55 8.29 12.42
C PRO A 4 -11.46 8.57 10.91
N ASP A 5 -10.31 9.07 10.51
CA ASP A 5 -10.13 9.90 9.32
C ASP A 5 -8.75 9.56 8.77
N MET A 6 -8.67 8.41 8.12
CA MET A 6 -7.65 8.12 7.10
C MET A 6 -8.22 7.23 5.98
N GLY A 7 -9.51 6.85 6.01
CA GLY A 7 -10.17 5.99 5.00
C GLY A 7 -11.35 6.65 4.27
N THR A 8 -11.60 7.94 4.48
CA THR A 8 -12.73 8.65 3.85
C THR A 8 -12.25 9.51 2.67
N SER A 9 -12.89 9.37 1.52
CA SER A 9 -12.68 10.24 0.36
C SER A 9 -14.00 10.88 -0.06
N ILE A 10 -14.00 12.19 -0.23
CA ILE A 10 -15.17 12.97 -0.67
C ILE A 10 -14.98 13.28 -2.15
N ALA A 11 -15.99 12.94 -2.93
CA ALA A 11 -16.12 13.30 -4.34
C ALA A 11 -17.31 14.24 -4.54
N SER A 12 -17.17 15.17 -5.47
CA SER A 12 -18.21 16.10 -5.84
C SER A 12 -19.17 15.39 -6.78
N VAL A 13 -20.47 15.58 -6.57
CA VAL A 13 -21.50 14.86 -7.33
C VAL A 13 -22.42 15.84 -8.04
N THR A 14 -22.72 15.55 -9.30
CA THR A 14 -23.80 16.21 -10.04
C THR A 14 -24.78 15.17 -10.56
N CYS A 15 -26.08 15.46 -10.48
CA CYS A 15 -27.13 14.49 -10.77
C CYS A 15 -27.81 14.78 -12.11
N ASN A 16 -28.06 13.73 -12.89
CA ASN A 16 -28.99 13.75 -14.03
C ASN A 16 -29.83 12.46 -14.01
N GLY A 17 -31.07 12.54 -13.53
CA GLY A 17 -31.88 11.35 -13.26
C GLY A 17 -31.30 10.52 -12.12
N THR A 18 -31.11 9.20 -12.34
CA THR A 18 -30.45 8.29 -11.38
C THR A 18 -28.93 8.29 -11.51
N THR A 19 -28.39 8.88 -12.57
CA THR A 19 -26.94 8.92 -12.82
C THR A 19 -26.30 10.07 -12.06
N LEU A 20 -25.30 9.71 -11.26
CA LEU A 20 -24.39 10.60 -10.55
C LEU A 20 -23.10 10.72 -11.36
N THR A 21 -22.71 11.93 -11.73
CA THR A 21 -21.37 12.21 -12.25
C THR A 21 -20.47 12.60 -11.09
N LEU A 22 -19.42 11.82 -10.87
CA LEU A 22 -18.44 12.00 -9.81
C LEU A 22 -17.26 12.83 -10.35
N SER A 23 -16.82 13.82 -9.58
CA SER A 23 -15.64 14.63 -9.88
C SER A 23 -14.81 14.89 -8.63
N GLY A 24 -13.59 15.37 -8.82
CA GLY A 24 -12.69 15.70 -7.73
C GLY A 24 -13.21 16.83 -6.84
N THR A 25 -13.04 16.68 -5.53
CA THR A 25 -13.35 17.69 -4.52
C THR A 25 -12.08 18.34 -4.03
N THR A 26 -12.07 19.67 -3.88
CA THR A 26 -10.97 20.40 -3.25
C THR A 26 -10.93 20.20 -1.74
N PRO A 27 -9.79 20.45 -1.08
CA PRO A 27 -9.74 20.44 0.38
C PRO A 27 -10.71 21.42 1.05
N ALA A 28 -10.89 22.61 0.47
CA ALA A 28 -11.81 23.62 1.01
C ALA A 28 -13.26 23.15 1.01
N GLU A 29 -13.70 22.52 -0.08
CA GLU A 29 -15.03 21.91 -0.20
C GLU A 29 -15.19 20.70 0.74
N ALA A 30 -14.11 19.97 1.01
CA ALA A 30 -14.07 18.82 1.92
C ALA A 30 -13.92 19.19 3.42
N GLY A 31 -14.03 20.47 3.78
CA GLY A 31 -13.97 20.94 5.18
C GLY A 31 -12.60 21.43 5.66
N GLY A 32 -11.66 21.71 4.73
CA GLY A 32 -10.36 22.32 4.98
C GLY A 32 -9.22 21.33 5.27
N ASN A 33 -7.99 21.85 5.24
CA ASN A 33 -6.80 21.05 5.52
C ASN A 33 -6.66 20.83 7.04
N ARG A 34 -6.00 19.73 7.42
CA ARG A 34 -5.70 19.43 8.81
C ARG A 34 -4.26 19.01 9.02
N CYS A 35 -3.76 19.27 10.22
CA CYS A 35 -2.45 18.76 10.62
C CYS A 35 -2.50 17.25 10.77
N SER A 36 -1.68 16.57 9.98
CA SER A 36 -1.35 15.17 10.17
C SER A 36 -0.14 15.05 11.09
N GLY A 37 -0.37 14.51 12.28
CA GLY A 37 0.59 14.42 13.37
C GLY A 37 1.00 15.76 13.98
N GLY A 38 1.99 15.69 14.87
CA GLY A 38 2.55 16.84 15.58
C GLY A 38 1.72 17.31 16.78
N THR A 39 2.13 18.41 17.39
CA THR A 39 1.47 18.96 18.59
C THR A 39 0.13 19.62 18.31
N ASN A 40 -0.13 20.01 17.05
CA ASN A 40 -1.40 20.56 16.57
C ASN A 40 -2.24 19.53 15.81
N HIS A 41 -2.06 18.24 16.14
CA HIS A 41 -2.77 17.10 15.55
C HIS A 41 -4.27 17.40 15.30
N HIS A 42 -4.72 17.17 14.06
CA HIS A 42 -6.11 17.34 13.61
C HIS A 42 -6.73 18.74 13.71
N ASN A 43 -5.96 19.75 14.10
CA ASN A 43 -6.40 21.13 13.99
C ASN A 43 -6.34 21.58 12.52
N ALA A 44 -7.17 22.57 12.20
CA ALA A 44 -7.17 23.20 10.88
C ALA A 44 -5.81 23.85 10.60
N CYS A 45 -5.37 23.80 9.35
CA CYS A 45 -4.10 24.37 8.93
C CYS A 45 -4.19 24.98 7.54
N THR A 46 -3.24 25.85 7.22
CA THR A 46 -3.03 26.43 5.89
C THR A 46 -1.62 26.18 5.39
N ALA A 47 -0.66 25.97 6.28
CA ALA A 47 0.73 25.65 5.98
C ALA A 47 1.31 24.66 7.01
N ASN A 48 2.44 24.03 6.66
CA ASN A 48 3.14 23.10 7.57
C ASN A 48 3.58 23.77 8.89
N ALA A 49 3.80 25.09 8.89
CA ALA A 49 4.14 25.84 10.09
C ALA A 49 3.04 25.77 11.16
N ASP A 50 1.78 25.58 10.76
CA ASP A 50 0.65 25.39 11.67
C ASP A 50 0.67 24.02 12.36
N CYS A 51 1.54 23.10 11.91
CA CYS A 51 1.63 21.72 12.35
C CYS A 51 3.04 21.38 12.88
N PRO A 52 3.46 21.88 14.07
CA PRO A 52 4.78 21.59 14.60
C PRO A 52 4.97 20.10 14.86
N GLY A 53 5.97 19.49 14.22
CA GLY A 53 6.18 18.03 14.26
C GLY A 53 5.20 17.22 13.42
N GLY A 54 4.44 17.88 12.55
CA GLY A 54 3.49 17.25 11.62
C GLY A 54 3.54 17.92 10.24
N ALA A 55 2.52 17.67 9.42
CA ALA A 55 2.37 18.31 8.12
C ALA A 55 0.93 18.75 7.88
N CYS A 56 0.74 19.87 7.20
CA CYS A 56 -0.60 20.28 6.78
C CYS A 56 -1.01 19.46 5.56
N LYS A 57 -2.05 18.65 5.69
CA LYS A 57 -2.45 17.65 4.69
C LYS A 57 -3.92 17.76 4.34
N PHE A 58 -4.23 17.25 3.16
CA PHE A 58 -5.56 17.22 2.59
C PHE A 58 -6.12 15.80 2.71
N LEU A 59 -6.83 15.52 3.81
CA LEU A 59 -7.12 14.16 4.26
C LEU A 59 -8.39 13.55 3.65
N ARG A 60 -9.33 14.37 3.18
CA ARG A 60 -10.69 13.93 2.82
C ARG A 60 -11.12 14.22 1.39
N CYS A 61 -10.23 14.79 0.58
CA CYS A 61 -10.56 15.29 -0.75
C CYS A 61 -10.10 14.33 -1.86
N THR A 62 -10.46 14.63 -3.10
CA THR A 62 -10.18 13.77 -4.27
C THR A 62 -9.54 14.56 -5.44
N ASN A 63 -8.93 15.70 -5.13
CA ASN A 63 -8.10 16.49 -6.03
C ASN A 63 -6.60 16.16 -5.86
N PRO A 64 -5.74 16.60 -6.81
CA PRO A 64 -4.29 16.45 -6.69
C PRO A 64 -3.75 16.91 -5.33
N GLY A 65 -2.91 16.08 -4.72
CA GLY A 65 -2.31 16.33 -3.42
C GLY A 65 -3.08 15.74 -2.23
N CYS A 66 -4.32 15.28 -2.41
CA CYS A 66 -5.10 14.62 -1.37
C CYS A 66 -4.53 13.25 -1.02
N LEU A 67 -4.45 12.92 0.27
CA LEU A 67 -4.05 11.58 0.69
C LEU A 67 -5.18 10.60 0.42
N PHE A 68 -4.83 9.36 0.10
CA PHE A 68 -5.78 8.30 -0.22
C PHE A 68 -5.54 7.08 0.66
N GLY A 69 -6.48 6.77 1.55
CA GLY A 69 -6.34 5.69 2.53
C GLY A 69 -5.23 5.98 3.56
N PRO A 70 -5.09 5.15 4.62
CA PRO A 70 -3.94 5.21 5.50
C PRO A 70 -2.68 4.67 4.78
N PRO A 71 -1.46 4.90 5.31
CA PRO A 71 -0.25 4.27 4.77
C PRO A 71 -0.42 2.75 4.68
N LEU A 72 -0.12 2.18 3.52
CA LEU A 72 -0.32 0.77 3.22
C LEU A 72 0.96 -0.01 3.54
N PRO A 73 0.95 -0.90 4.55
CA PRO A 73 2.04 -1.83 4.77
C PRO A 73 2.00 -2.90 3.68
N ILE A 74 3.16 -3.13 3.04
CA ILE A 74 3.37 -4.25 2.12
C ILE A 74 4.53 -5.08 2.71
N PRO A 75 4.21 -6.07 3.56
CA PRO A 75 5.21 -6.98 4.11
C PRO A 75 5.70 -7.93 3.03
N ALA A 76 7.00 -8.25 3.06
CA ALA A 76 7.55 -9.26 2.19
C ALA A 76 7.22 -10.67 2.71
N SER A 77 6.53 -11.47 1.90
CA SER A 77 6.01 -12.80 2.23
C SER A 77 6.97 -13.93 1.83
N ALA A 78 8.25 -13.78 2.17
CA ALA A 78 9.26 -14.80 1.93
C ALA A 78 10.17 -14.97 3.15
N HIS A 79 10.68 -16.18 3.31
CA HIS A 79 11.61 -16.53 4.38
C HIS A 79 12.81 -15.56 4.40
N ASN A 80 13.10 -14.96 5.56
CA ASN A 80 14.14 -13.94 5.76
C ASN A 80 14.02 -12.68 4.88
N ALA A 81 12.83 -12.34 4.37
CA ALA A 81 12.63 -11.21 3.48
C ALA A 81 12.19 -9.91 4.16
N ALA A 82 12.10 -9.84 5.49
CA ALA A 82 11.63 -8.66 6.21
C ALA A 82 12.32 -7.35 5.78
N ALA A 83 13.62 -7.41 5.42
CA ALA A 83 14.44 -6.29 4.96
C ALA A 83 13.91 -5.57 3.69
N ILE A 84 13.12 -6.26 2.86
CA ILE A 84 12.56 -5.71 1.62
C ILE A 84 11.10 -5.24 1.76
N SER A 85 10.55 -5.25 2.98
CA SER A 85 9.20 -4.78 3.28
C SER A 85 9.06 -3.28 3.03
N THR A 86 7.90 -2.87 2.48
CA THR A 86 7.67 -1.48 2.09
C THR A 86 6.45 -0.86 2.75
N CYS A 87 6.51 0.45 3.01
CA CYS A 87 5.36 1.26 3.39
C CYS A 87 5.01 2.17 2.22
N VAL A 88 3.73 2.22 1.83
CA VAL A 88 3.26 3.01 0.69
C VAL A 88 2.31 4.10 1.15
N ILE A 89 2.61 5.35 0.77
CA ILE A 89 1.70 6.48 0.94
C ILE A 89 1.09 6.81 -0.41
N ASN A 90 -0.23 6.69 -0.52
CA ASN A 90 -0.96 7.06 -1.73
C ASN A 90 -1.43 8.51 -1.65
N THR A 91 -1.17 9.26 -2.72
CA THR A 91 -1.66 10.63 -2.91
C THR A 91 -2.32 10.74 -4.27
N VAL A 92 -3.48 11.38 -4.33
CA VAL A 92 -4.18 11.67 -5.58
C VAL A 92 -3.30 12.54 -6.48
N SER A 93 -3.09 12.11 -7.72
CA SER A 93 -2.25 12.78 -8.71
C SER A 93 -3.03 13.58 -9.74
N GLN A 94 -4.31 13.25 -9.95
CA GLN A 94 -5.24 13.96 -10.83
C GLN A 94 -6.64 13.95 -10.22
N ASN A 95 -7.52 14.86 -10.63
CA ASN A 95 -8.90 14.89 -10.14
C ASN A 95 -9.55 13.53 -10.37
N ALA A 96 -10.19 12.99 -9.34
CA ALA A 96 -11.01 11.80 -9.50
C ALA A 96 -12.18 12.09 -10.46
N SER A 97 -12.63 11.08 -11.18
CA SER A 97 -13.76 11.19 -12.09
C SER A 97 -14.43 9.85 -12.34
N GLY A 98 -15.74 9.84 -12.58
CA GLY A 98 -16.45 8.62 -12.91
C GLY A 98 -17.96 8.81 -12.83
N THR A 99 -18.69 7.69 -12.80
CA THR A 99 -20.15 7.71 -12.68
C THR A 99 -20.61 6.69 -11.63
N ALA A 100 -21.74 6.99 -11.01
CA ALA A 100 -22.47 6.06 -10.17
C ALA A 100 -23.98 6.14 -10.45
N ASP A 101 -24.74 5.15 -10.00
CA ASP A 101 -26.20 5.15 -10.04
C ASP A 101 -26.75 5.14 -8.61
N CYS A 102 -27.53 6.15 -8.24
CA CYS A 102 -28.05 6.27 -6.87
C CYS A 102 -29.21 5.31 -6.55
N GLY A 103 -29.89 4.78 -7.57
CA GLY A 103 -30.99 3.82 -7.38
C GLY A 103 -30.48 2.43 -7.03
N THR A 104 -29.32 2.06 -7.55
CA THR A 104 -28.68 0.74 -7.36
C THR A 104 -27.43 0.78 -6.47
N GLY A 105 -26.84 1.96 -6.28
CA GLY A 105 -25.55 2.12 -5.61
C GLY A 105 -24.37 1.60 -6.43
N THR A 106 -24.56 1.43 -7.75
CA THR A 106 -23.51 0.91 -8.63
C THR A 106 -22.58 2.04 -9.01
N THR A 107 -21.31 1.93 -8.63
CA THR A 107 -20.21 2.76 -9.13
C THR A 107 -19.55 2.07 -10.31
N THR A 108 -19.35 2.78 -11.42
CA THR A 108 -18.72 2.25 -12.64
C THR A 108 -17.56 3.13 -13.08
N SER A 109 -16.40 2.52 -13.33
CA SER A 109 -15.22 3.22 -13.88
C SER A 109 -14.85 4.49 -13.12
N TYR A 110 -14.86 4.45 -11.78
CA TYR A 110 -14.42 5.57 -10.96
C TYR A 110 -12.89 5.64 -10.94
N SER A 111 -12.35 6.53 -11.75
CA SER A 111 -10.91 6.75 -11.90
C SER A 111 -10.39 7.62 -10.77
N ILE A 112 -9.46 7.07 -9.98
CA ILE A 112 -8.65 7.79 -9.00
C ILE A 112 -7.17 7.59 -9.36
N PRO A 113 -6.56 8.53 -10.11
CA PRO A 113 -5.14 8.49 -10.38
C PRO A 113 -4.36 8.82 -9.11
N LEU A 114 -3.41 7.95 -8.75
CA LEU A 114 -2.58 8.04 -7.55
C LEU A 114 -1.11 8.19 -7.93
N SER A 115 -0.36 8.75 -7.00
CA SER A 115 1.09 8.68 -6.89
C SER A 115 1.41 7.97 -5.58
N SER A 116 2.12 6.86 -5.66
CA SER A 116 2.36 5.96 -4.53
C SER A 116 3.79 6.12 -4.04
N ALA A 117 4.01 6.96 -3.04
CA ALA A 117 5.33 7.12 -2.43
C ALA A 117 5.71 5.83 -1.69
N VAL A 118 6.74 5.15 -2.17
CA VAL A 118 7.22 3.87 -1.64
C VAL A 118 8.43 4.10 -0.75
N PHE A 119 8.39 3.53 0.45
CA PHE A 119 9.45 3.58 1.43
C PHE A 119 9.93 2.15 1.73
N LEU A 120 11.23 1.89 1.57
CA LEU A 120 11.86 0.62 1.92
C LEU A 120 12.22 0.62 3.40
N THR A 121 11.27 0.26 4.26
CA THR A 121 11.35 0.45 5.71
C THR A 121 11.77 -0.78 6.47
N SER A 122 11.77 -1.96 5.84
CA SER A 122 11.98 -3.24 6.49
C SER A 122 10.95 -3.51 7.61
N ASP A 123 11.31 -4.24 8.66
CA ASP A 123 10.50 -4.36 9.86
C ASP A 123 10.87 -3.26 10.87
N LEU A 124 9.94 -2.35 11.14
CA LEU A 124 10.14 -1.23 12.05
C LEU A 124 9.94 -1.63 13.52
N MET A 125 9.32 -2.78 13.82
CA MET A 125 8.89 -3.13 15.17
C MET A 125 9.10 -4.63 15.46
N LEU A 126 10.35 -4.99 15.77
CA LEU A 126 10.75 -6.37 16.08
C LEU A 126 10.09 -6.92 17.36
N MET A 127 9.87 -6.07 18.37
CA MET A 127 9.24 -6.45 19.64
C MET A 127 8.44 -5.31 20.25
N ARG A 128 7.21 -5.61 20.68
CA ARG A 128 6.28 -4.62 21.27
C ARG A 128 5.74 -5.06 22.62
N CYS A 129 5.41 -4.09 23.46
CA CYS A 129 4.75 -4.34 24.72
C CYS A 129 3.29 -4.79 24.53
N SER A 130 2.93 -5.88 25.20
CA SER A 130 1.55 -6.34 25.37
C SER A 130 1.08 -6.01 26.79
N GLY A 131 -0.02 -5.24 26.88
CA GLY A 131 -0.59 -4.77 28.14
C GLY A 131 0.25 -3.69 28.85
N GLY A 132 -0.08 -3.43 30.11
CA GLY A 132 0.59 -2.42 30.93
C GLY A 132 0.24 -0.98 30.54
N SER A 133 1.09 -0.04 30.96
CA SER A 133 0.92 1.41 30.66
C SER A 133 1.57 1.85 29.35
N ASN A 134 2.27 0.94 28.66
CA ASN A 134 2.90 1.20 27.36
C ASN A 134 2.51 0.15 26.28
N PRO A 135 1.23 -0.23 26.07
CA PRO A 135 0.88 -1.18 25.03
C PRO A 135 1.36 -0.73 23.64
N GLY A 136 1.87 -1.66 22.82
CA GLY A 136 2.36 -1.43 21.47
C GLY A 136 3.72 -0.70 21.38
N GLY A 137 4.22 -0.15 22.48
CA GLY A 137 5.52 0.51 22.51
C GLY A 137 6.65 -0.48 22.24
N ASP A 138 7.66 -0.04 21.48
CA ASP A 138 8.86 -0.84 21.21
C ASP A 138 9.62 -1.14 22.52
N CYS A 139 9.90 -2.44 22.72
CA CYS A 139 10.60 -2.98 23.87
C CYS A 139 11.90 -3.71 23.50
N THR A 140 12.40 -3.47 22.28
CA THR A 140 13.64 -4.03 21.76
C THR A 140 14.84 -3.46 22.52
N GLY A 141 15.65 -4.35 23.05
CA GLY A 141 16.93 -4.05 23.69
C GLY A 141 18.04 -3.82 22.67
N GLY A 142 19.21 -3.41 23.16
CA GLY A 142 20.35 -3.08 22.30
C GLY A 142 20.92 -4.23 21.46
N GLY A 143 20.52 -5.48 21.72
CA GLY A 143 20.93 -6.66 20.95
C GLY A 143 19.96 -7.07 19.84
N GLY A 144 18.86 -6.32 19.62
CA GLY A 144 17.86 -6.63 18.61
C GLY A 144 16.82 -7.65 19.08
N CYS A 145 16.25 -8.40 18.14
CA CYS A 145 15.24 -9.42 18.43
C CYS A 145 15.68 -10.35 19.57
N GLY A 146 14.75 -10.70 20.46
CA GLY A 146 14.99 -11.57 21.61
C GLY A 146 15.67 -10.89 22.79
N THR A 147 16.16 -9.65 22.64
CA THR A 147 16.71 -8.86 23.75
C THR A 147 15.70 -7.84 24.25
N VAL A 148 15.33 -7.87 25.53
CA VAL A 148 14.29 -6.96 26.07
C VAL A 148 14.94 -5.76 26.74
N ALA A 149 14.51 -4.55 26.39
CA ALA A 149 14.89 -3.34 27.11
C ALA A 149 14.29 -3.34 28.53
N ALA A 150 15.14 -3.20 29.55
CA ALA A 150 14.72 -3.27 30.94
C ALA A 150 13.66 -2.18 31.26
N GLY A 151 12.54 -2.60 31.86
CA GLY A 151 11.44 -1.69 32.22
C GLY A 151 10.64 -1.14 31.04
N ALA A 152 10.84 -1.63 29.81
CA ALA A 152 10.16 -1.09 28.62
C ALA A 152 8.64 -1.32 28.63
N CYS A 153 8.16 -2.35 29.32
CA CYS A 153 6.73 -2.67 29.45
C CYS A 153 6.26 -2.64 30.91
N PRO A 154 6.10 -1.48 31.57
CA PRO A 154 5.63 -1.41 32.95
C PRO A 154 4.22 -2.00 33.08
N GLY A 155 4.09 -3.05 33.90
CA GLY A 155 2.82 -3.77 34.08
C GLY A 155 2.38 -4.60 32.86
N GLY A 156 3.28 -4.84 31.90
CA GLY A 156 3.02 -5.61 30.68
C GLY A 156 4.14 -6.62 30.38
N THR A 157 4.11 -7.20 29.18
CA THR A 157 5.11 -8.17 28.70
C THR A 157 5.68 -7.72 27.35
N CYS A 158 6.96 -7.96 27.09
CA CYS A 158 7.54 -7.69 25.78
C CYS A 158 7.26 -8.90 24.88
N ALA A 159 6.44 -8.71 23.85
CA ALA A 159 6.09 -9.72 22.87
C ALA A 159 7.08 -9.71 21.70
N ASN A 160 7.48 -10.90 21.24
CA ASN A 160 8.26 -11.05 20.03
C ASN A 160 7.34 -10.94 18.81
N ASP A 161 7.62 -9.96 17.95
CA ASP A 161 6.95 -9.69 16.68
C ASP A 161 7.89 -9.95 15.49
N THR A 162 8.95 -10.74 15.68
CA THR A 162 9.89 -11.09 14.62
C THR A 162 9.47 -12.39 13.92
N GLY A 163 9.14 -13.44 14.69
CA GLY A 163 8.74 -14.69 14.07
C GLY A 163 8.24 -15.78 15.01
N ARG A 164 7.71 -16.84 14.40
CA ARG A 164 7.31 -18.09 15.06
C ARG A 164 7.93 -19.28 14.34
N CYS A 165 8.34 -20.29 15.09
CA CYS A 165 8.83 -21.53 14.52
C CYS A 165 7.71 -22.30 13.83
N THR A 166 7.99 -22.86 12.66
CA THR A 166 7.01 -23.64 11.87
C THR A 166 6.58 -24.95 12.54
N THR A 167 7.38 -25.48 13.46
CA THR A 167 7.13 -26.78 14.11
C THR A 167 6.29 -26.69 15.37
N ASP A 168 6.58 -25.74 16.25
CA ASP A 168 5.96 -25.63 17.58
C ASP A 168 5.32 -24.27 17.88
N GLY A 169 5.50 -23.28 17.00
CA GLY A 169 5.01 -21.92 17.22
C GLY A 169 5.74 -21.17 18.33
N SER A 170 6.92 -21.64 18.76
CA SER A 170 7.76 -20.90 19.68
C SER A 170 8.26 -19.59 19.05
N ALA A 171 8.43 -18.55 19.86
CA ALA A 171 8.96 -17.28 19.38
C ALA A 171 10.43 -17.45 18.97
N CYS A 172 10.80 -16.87 17.82
CA CYS A 172 12.14 -17.00 17.27
C CYS A 172 12.61 -15.67 16.65
N CYS A 173 13.91 -15.56 16.46
CA CYS A 173 14.59 -14.47 15.77
C CYS A 173 15.38 -14.97 14.56
N ALA A 174 15.78 -16.25 14.58
CA ALA A 174 16.43 -16.95 13.49
C ALA A 174 16.06 -18.44 13.51
N ASP A 175 16.33 -19.16 12.42
CA ASP A 175 16.06 -20.60 12.31
C ASP A 175 16.70 -21.43 13.43
N THR A 176 17.85 -20.98 13.93
CA THR A 176 18.58 -21.65 15.01
C THR A 176 17.81 -21.68 16.33
N ASP A 177 16.82 -20.81 16.51
CA ASP A 177 15.97 -20.80 17.70
C ASP A 177 14.93 -21.93 17.67
N CYS A 178 14.66 -22.50 16.49
CA CYS A 178 13.70 -23.57 16.28
C CYS A 178 14.30 -24.95 16.56
N THR A 179 14.55 -25.23 17.84
CA THR A 179 15.27 -26.42 18.33
C THR A 179 14.62 -27.77 17.98
N ALA A 180 13.33 -27.80 17.68
CA ALA A 180 12.61 -28.99 17.22
C ALA A 180 12.85 -29.32 15.72
N GLY A 181 13.76 -28.60 15.07
CA GLY A 181 13.82 -28.50 13.61
C GLY A 181 12.75 -27.54 13.09
N GLY A 182 12.98 -26.93 11.92
CA GLY A 182 12.05 -25.97 11.32
C GLY A 182 12.73 -24.64 10.98
N THR A 183 11.91 -23.69 10.55
CA THR A 183 12.32 -22.35 10.15
C THR A 183 11.60 -21.31 11.00
N CYS A 184 12.25 -20.17 11.19
CA CYS A 184 11.66 -19.01 11.85
C CYS A 184 10.97 -18.15 10.79
N GLU A 185 9.63 -18.14 10.82
CA GLU A 185 8.85 -17.39 9.84
C GLU A 185 8.22 -16.15 10.44
N THR A 186 8.12 -15.11 9.63
CA THR A 186 7.75 -13.75 10.03
C THR A 186 6.25 -13.54 10.16
N GLY A 187 5.49 -14.62 10.33
CA GLY A 187 4.06 -14.60 10.55
C GLY A 187 3.62 -15.81 11.34
N ALA A 188 2.35 -15.81 11.75
CA ALA A 188 1.72 -16.98 12.35
C ALA A 188 0.31 -17.23 11.85
N CYS A 189 -0.06 -18.50 11.75
CA CYS A 189 -1.41 -18.87 11.36
C CYS A 189 -2.42 -18.41 12.41
N ALA A 190 -3.45 -17.70 11.95
CA ALA A 190 -4.48 -17.14 12.81
C ALA A 190 -5.37 -18.21 13.49
N GLY A 191 -5.42 -19.41 12.92
CA GLY A 191 -6.28 -20.51 13.37
C GLY A 191 -5.95 -21.82 12.66
N GLY A 192 -6.82 -22.82 12.85
CA GLY A 192 -6.65 -24.17 12.28
C GLY A 192 -5.62 -25.02 13.04
N ALA A 193 -5.23 -26.15 12.43
CA ALA A 193 -4.26 -27.08 13.02
C ALA A 193 -2.86 -26.47 13.21
N ASN A 194 -2.55 -25.44 12.41
CA ASN A 194 -1.28 -24.72 12.47
C ASN A 194 -1.38 -23.42 13.29
N ALA A 195 -2.46 -23.18 14.04
CA ALA A 195 -2.65 -21.95 14.81
C ALA A 195 -1.41 -21.62 15.66
N GLY A 196 -0.88 -20.39 15.50
CA GLY A 196 0.31 -19.92 16.21
C GLY A 196 1.66 -20.40 15.67
N ARG A 197 1.69 -21.33 14.70
CA ARG A 197 2.92 -21.76 14.02
C ARG A 197 3.34 -20.78 12.96
N GLY A 198 4.65 -20.73 12.70
CA GLY A 198 5.27 -19.91 11.67
C GLY A 198 4.62 -20.09 10.29
N CYS A 199 4.43 -18.98 9.58
CA CYS A 199 3.95 -18.97 8.20
C CYS A 199 4.52 -17.76 7.44
N ILE A 200 4.56 -17.86 6.12
CA ILE A 200 4.85 -16.74 5.20
C ILE A 200 3.68 -16.44 4.28
N THR A 201 2.80 -17.41 4.03
CA THR A 201 1.62 -17.27 3.17
C THR A 201 0.42 -18.02 3.76
N ASP A 202 -0.79 -17.70 3.28
CA ASP A 202 -2.01 -18.41 3.68
C ASP A 202 -1.96 -19.92 3.36
N ALA A 203 -1.14 -20.34 2.39
CA ALA A 203 -0.95 -21.76 2.05
C ALA A 203 -0.34 -22.57 3.22
N ASP A 204 0.46 -21.92 4.07
CA ASP A 204 1.02 -22.53 5.28
C ASP A 204 -0.03 -22.70 6.39
N CYS A 205 -1.19 -22.06 6.22
CA CYS A 205 -2.28 -22.01 7.19
C CYS A 205 -3.57 -22.61 6.63
N PRO A 206 -3.65 -23.94 6.41
CA PRO A 206 -4.85 -24.57 5.87
C PRO A 206 -6.11 -24.19 6.67
N SER A 207 -7.13 -23.71 5.96
CA SER A 207 -8.40 -23.25 6.54
C SER A 207 -8.30 -22.03 7.46
N SER A 208 -7.21 -21.26 7.36
CA SER A 208 -7.01 -19.99 8.04
C SER A 208 -6.18 -19.04 7.17
N SER A 209 -5.68 -17.96 7.75
CA SER A 209 -4.77 -17.01 7.11
C SER A 209 -3.47 -16.86 7.90
N CYS A 210 -2.41 -16.52 7.19
CA CYS A 210 -1.13 -16.14 7.77
C CYS A 210 -1.19 -14.66 8.17
N LYS A 211 -1.01 -14.40 9.47
CA LYS A 211 -0.85 -13.04 9.97
C LYS A 211 0.64 -12.75 10.08
N THR A 212 1.16 -11.90 9.20
CA THR A 212 2.54 -11.42 9.33
C THR A 212 2.71 -10.61 10.62
N PHE A 213 3.93 -10.62 11.14
CA PHE A 213 4.36 -9.74 12.21
C PHE A 213 5.14 -8.54 11.71
N ILE A 214 5.65 -8.58 10.47
CA ILE A 214 6.47 -7.51 9.89
C ILE A 214 5.68 -6.21 9.84
N GLN A 215 6.23 -5.15 10.44
CA GLN A 215 5.60 -3.83 10.43
C GLN A 215 6.39 -2.83 9.60
N PRO A 216 6.11 -2.72 8.29
CA PRO A 216 6.83 -1.76 7.46
C PRO A 216 6.30 -0.33 7.61
N CYS A 217 5.03 -0.16 7.98
CA CYS A 217 4.49 1.16 8.27
C CYS A 217 4.44 1.41 9.79
N PRO A 218 4.73 2.64 10.26
CA PRO A 218 4.49 2.98 11.65
C PRO A 218 3.01 2.84 12.04
N ILE A 219 2.76 2.21 13.18
CA ILE A 219 1.42 1.99 13.73
C ILE A 219 1.02 3.20 14.58
N CYS A 220 -0.23 3.61 14.42
CA CYS A 220 -0.94 4.40 15.41
C CYS A 220 -1.70 3.46 16.33
N ASN A 221 -1.34 3.40 17.62
CA ASN A 221 -1.96 2.45 18.53
C ASN A 221 -3.42 2.83 18.82
N ALA A 222 -4.35 1.90 18.57
CA ALA A 222 -5.79 2.14 18.79
C ALA A 222 -6.18 2.35 20.26
N THR A 223 -5.39 1.82 21.20
CA THR A 223 -5.64 1.95 22.64
C THR A 223 -5.07 3.24 23.19
N THR A 224 -3.83 3.58 22.81
CA THR A 224 -3.11 4.72 23.40
C THR A 224 -3.17 5.99 22.55
N ASN A 225 -3.59 5.91 21.28
CA ASN A 225 -3.62 7.01 20.31
C ASN A 225 -2.26 7.72 20.15
N VAL A 226 -1.17 6.94 20.21
CA VAL A 226 0.20 7.40 19.98
C VAL A 226 0.92 6.52 18.96
N CYS A 227 1.83 7.12 18.21
CA CYS A 227 2.65 6.40 17.24
C CYS A 227 3.64 5.46 17.95
N ASN A 228 3.61 4.18 17.58
CA ASN A 228 4.51 3.18 18.15
C ASN A 228 5.92 3.22 17.52
N GLY A 229 6.06 3.83 16.33
CA GLY A 229 7.32 3.90 15.60
C GLY A 229 7.41 5.09 14.65
N GLY A 230 8.47 5.11 13.85
CA GLY A 230 8.75 6.19 12.89
C GLY A 230 9.23 7.50 13.55
N PRO A 231 9.41 8.58 12.75
CA PRO A 231 9.87 9.88 13.23
C PRO A 231 8.96 10.51 14.29
N ASN A 232 7.67 10.14 14.30
CA ASN A 232 6.67 10.67 15.23
C ASN A 232 6.42 9.74 16.43
N ARG A 233 7.32 8.79 16.72
CA ARG A 233 7.19 7.87 17.87
C ARG A 233 6.86 8.64 19.16
N GLY A 234 5.81 8.20 19.85
CA GLY A 234 5.34 8.80 21.11
C GLY A 234 4.49 10.06 20.95
N LEU A 235 4.30 10.57 19.73
CA LEU A 235 3.37 11.67 19.47
C LEU A 235 1.95 11.14 19.25
N THR A 236 0.97 12.00 19.55
CA THR A 236 -0.46 11.70 19.34
C THR A 236 -0.74 11.42 17.87
N CYS A 237 -1.63 10.46 17.62
CA CYS A 237 -2.10 10.10 16.30
C CYS A 237 -3.57 9.67 16.34
N THR A 238 -4.19 9.56 15.17
CA THR A 238 -5.48 8.91 14.99
C THR A 238 -5.31 7.63 14.16
N PRO A 239 -5.77 6.47 14.68
CA PRO A 239 -5.82 5.23 13.93
C PRO A 239 -6.57 5.36 12.60
N GLY A 240 -6.03 4.78 11.53
CA GLY A 240 -6.81 4.55 10.32
C GLY A 240 -7.87 3.45 10.49
N ASP A 241 -8.94 3.53 9.71
CA ASP A 241 -10.12 2.65 9.79
C ASP A 241 -10.06 1.38 8.96
N SER A 242 -8.94 1.09 8.31
CA SER A 242 -8.81 -0.08 7.46
C SER A 242 -8.85 -1.39 8.25
N ILE A 243 -9.44 -2.42 7.64
CA ILE A 243 -9.72 -3.73 8.25
C ILE A 243 -8.46 -4.32 8.88
N PRO A 244 -8.52 -4.82 10.14
CA PRO A 244 -7.36 -5.22 10.91
C PRO A 244 -6.84 -6.62 10.54
N ASN A 245 -5.86 -6.70 9.64
CA ASN A 245 -5.01 -7.88 9.48
C ASN A 245 -3.60 -7.62 10.02
N GLY A 246 -3.40 -7.78 11.35
CA GLY A 246 -2.07 -7.89 11.99
C GLY A 246 -1.18 -6.64 12.03
N ASP A 247 -1.20 -5.84 10.95
CA ASP A 247 -0.28 -4.73 10.66
C ASP A 247 -0.91 -3.34 10.82
N TYR A 248 -2.06 -3.30 11.49
CA TYR A 248 -2.95 -2.15 11.56
C TYR A 248 -3.31 -1.81 13.01
N PRO A 249 -3.67 -0.54 13.30
CA PRO A 249 -3.90 0.55 12.34
C PRO A 249 -2.67 1.44 12.09
N THR A 250 -2.35 1.68 10.81
CA THR A 250 -1.39 2.71 10.37
C THR A 250 -2.08 4.08 10.34
N SER A 251 -1.29 5.15 10.24
CA SER A 251 -1.81 6.51 10.12
C SER A 251 -0.81 7.44 9.43
N HIS A 252 -1.30 8.43 8.69
CA HIS A 252 -0.44 9.50 8.14
C HIS A 252 0.21 10.35 9.25
N ASP A 253 -0.35 10.32 10.46
CA ASP A 253 0.23 10.98 11.64
C ASP A 253 1.53 10.30 12.09
N CYS A 254 1.72 9.04 11.69
CA CYS A 254 2.90 8.24 11.93
C CYS A 254 3.62 7.99 10.60
N PRO A 255 4.30 9.00 10.02
CA PRO A 255 4.89 8.88 8.70
C PRO A 255 6.06 7.88 8.70
N PRO A 256 6.30 7.16 7.60
CA PRO A 256 7.51 6.36 7.45
C PRO A 256 8.77 7.27 7.44
N PRO A 257 9.95 6.74 7.81
CA PRO A 257 11.20 7.50 7.81
C PRO A 257 11.53 8.07 6.41
N PRO A 258 11.71 9.40 6.25
CA PRO A 258 12.02 10.02 4.95
C PRO A 258 13.26 9.46 4.22
N PRO A 259 14.36 9.09 4.91
CA PRO A 259 15.54 8.52 4.24
C PRO A 259 15.28 7.21 3.49
N ASN A 260 14.18 6.53 3.78
CA ASN A 260 13.84 5.24 3.20
C ASN A 260 13.01 5.37 1.91
N PHE A 261 12.72 6.58 1.46
CA PHE A 261 11.97 6.84 0.23
C PHE A 261 12.77 6.38 -1.01
N ILE A 262 12.15 5.57 -1.87
CA ILE A 262 12.79 5.03 -3.09
C ILE A 262 12.13 5.49 -4.40
N GLY A 263 10.92 6.06 -4.34
CA GLY A 263 10.22 6.56 -5.51
C GLY A 263 8.73 6.74 -5.31
N ALA A 264 8.08 7.33 -6.28
CA ALA A 264 6.65 7.59 -6.30
C ALA A 264 6.01 7.15 -7.64
N PRO A 265 6.04 5.85 -7.99
CA PRO A 265 5.42 5.37 -9.21
C PRO A 265 3.93 5.76 -9.26
N PRO A 266 3.43 6.24 -10.42
CA PRO A 266 2.01 6.50 -10.58
C PRO A 266 1.25 5.18 -10.72
N ILE A 267 0.10 5.11 -10.05
CA ILE A 267 -0.85 4.00 -10.13
C ILE A 267 -2.21 4.61 -10.45
N ALA A 268 -2.89 4.09 -11.46
CA ALA A 268 -4.26 4.48 -11.74
C ALA A 268 -5.20 3.40 -11.23
N LEU A 269 -5.98 3.71 -10.19
CA LEU A 269 -7.10 2.86 -9.79
C LEU A 269 -8.31 3.24 -10.62
N VAL A 270 -8.91 2.25 -11.27
CA VAL A 270 -10.19 2.39 -11.95
C VAL A 270 -11.16 1.48 -11.21
N LEU A 271 -11.86 2.09 -10.26
CA LEU A 271 -12.70 1.39 -9.29
C LEU A 271 -14.06 1.07 -9.88
N ASP A 272 -14.51 -0.15 -9.65
CA ASP A 272 -15.83 -0.63 -10.05
C ASP A 272 -16.49 -1.38 -8.89
N SER A 273 -17.80 -1.23 -8.75
CA SER A 273 -18.59 -1.97 -7.76
C SER A 273 -19.09 -3.32 -8.28
N GLY A 274 -18.90 -3.59 -9.58
CA GLY A 274 -19.21 -4.87 -10.21
C GLY A 274 -18.03 -5.86 -10.19
N THR A 275 -18.19 -6.96 -10.94
CA THR A 275 -17.09 -7.89 -11.20
C THR A 275 -16.26 -7.39 -12.38
N ILE A 276 -14.95 -7.24 -12.16
CA ILE A 276 -13.99 -6.91 -13.21
C ILE A 276 -13.05 -8.08 -13.45
N SER A 277 -12.54 -8.20 -14.68
CA SER A 277 -11.54 -9.20 -15.00
C SER A 277 -10.49 -8.66 -15.95
N ARG A 278 -9.27 -9.18 -15.82
CA ARG A 278 -8.17 -8.92 -16.75
C ARG A 278 -7.56 -10.25 -17.13
N THR A 279 -7.38 -10.49 -18.43
CA THR A 279 -6.73 -11.69 -18.95
C THR A 279 -5.41 -11.30 -19.58
N ALA A 280 -4.36 -12.07 -19.28
CA ALA A 280 -3.05 -11.84 -19.84
C ALA A 280 -3.02 -12.11 -21.36
N VAL A 281 -2.06 -11.49 -22.04
CA VAL A 281 -1.78 -11.71 -23.46
C VAL A 281 -0.46 -12.45 -23.64
N ASP A 282 -0.34 -13.17 -24.75
CA ASP A 282 0.93 -13.76 -25.18
C ASP A 282 1.59 -12.83 -26.19
N LEU A 283 2.75 -12.32 -25.81
CA LEU A 283 3.62 -11.54 -26.66
C LEU A 283 4.69 -12.45 -27.27
N SER A 284 5.36 -11.99 -28.32
CA SER A 284 6.39 -12.78 -29.01
C SER A 284 7.52 -13.22 -28.10
N ASP A 285 7.86 -12.39 -27.11
CA ASP A 285 9.03 -12.58 -26.26
C ASP A 285 8.67 -13.05 -24.84
N GLN A 286 7.38 -13.00 -24.49
CA GLN A 286 6.88 -13.40 -23.18
C GLN A 286 5.40 -13.75 -23.24
N VAL A 287 5.06 -14.91 -22.70
CA VAL A 287 3.66 -15.36 -22.49
C VAL A 287 3.11 -14.83 -21.18
N ASN A 288 1.78 -14.85 -21.00
CA ASN A 288 1.10 -14.45 -19.77
C ASN A 288 1.45 -13.03 -19.28
N VAL A 289 1.49 -12.06 -20.19
CA VAL A 289 1.76 -10.65 -19.85
C VAL A 289 0.45 -9.92 -19.54
N PHE A 290 0.34 -9.42 -18.30
CA PHE A 290 -0.69 -8.46 -17.90
C PHE A 290 -0.23 -7.03 -18.13
N CYS A 291 1.01 -6.72 -17.74
CA CYS A 291 1.52 -5.36 -17.62
C CYS A 291 2.82 -5.18 -18.42
N GLY A 292 2.69 -4.89 -19.71
CA GLY A 292 3.84 -4.71 -20.60
C GLY A 292 4.62 -3.42 -20.34
N PHE A 293 5.92 -3.55 -20.18
CA PHE A 293 6.92 -2.49 -20.18
C PHE A 293 8.10 -2.83 -21.09
N CYS A 294 8.67 -1.84 -21.75
CA CYS A 294 9.82 -2.05 -22.63
C CYS A 294 11.02 -2.53 -21.83
N LYS A 295 11.56 -3.70 -22.16
CA LYS A 295 12.61 -4.40 -21.43
C LYS A 295 13.74 -4.89 -22.33
N ASN A 296 14.87 -5.22 -21.73
CA ASN A 296 16.09 -5.60 -22.42
C ASN A 296 16.30 -7.11 -22.65
N GLY A 297 15.21 -7.88 -22.72
CA GLY A 297 15.25 -9.34 -22.90
C GLY A 297 15.65 -10.15 -21.66
N VAL A 298 16.25 -9.52 -20.64
CA VAL A 298 16.43 -10.10 -19.29
C VAL A 298 15.43 -9.46 -18.31
N ALA A 299 15.89 -8.84 -17.22
CA ALA A 299 15.06 -8.20 -16.20
C ALA A 299 15.19 -6.66 -16.14
N GLY A 300 15.92 -6.03 -17.08
CA GLY A 300 16.09 -4.58 -17.10
C GLY A 300 14.96 -3.90 -17.88
N PHE A 301 14.39 -2.83 -17.30
CA PHE A 301 13.31 -2.05 -17.91
C PHE A 301 13.78 -0.68 -18.38
N ALA A 302 13.19 -0.20 -19.46
CA ALA A 302 13.46 1.13 -19.98
C ALA A 302 12.90 2.17 -19.03
N ARG A 303 13.67 3.26 -18.87
CA ARG A 303 13.26 4.38 -18.06
C ARG A 303 13.54 5.70 -18.74
N THR A 304 12.48 6.45 -19.00
CA THR A 304 12.57 7.69 -19.77
C THR A 304 11.76 8.82 -19.16
N CYS A 305 12.08 10.04 -19.58
CA CYS A 305 11.30 11.22 -19.22
C CYS A 305 9.86 11.07 -19.72
N ASN A 306 8.90 11.27 -18.81
CA ASN A 306 7.46 11.01 -18.98
C ASN A 306 7.08 9.56 -19.36
N GLY A 307 8.01 8.60 -19.27
CA GLY A 307 7.73 7.23 -19.75
C GLY A 307 7.49 7.17 -21.26
N SER A 308 7.95 8.19 -22.01
CA SER A 308 7.81 8.23 -23.46
C SER A 308 8.83 7.30 -24.13
N PRO A 309 8.46 6.51 -25.16
CA PRO A 309 9.41 5.67 -25.90
C PRO A 309 10.46 6.50 -26.64
N THR A 310 10.18 7.76 -26.96
CA THR A 310 11.14 8.70 -27.58
C THR A 310 11.83 9.61 -26.57
N GLY A 311 11.51 9.47 -25.27
CA GLY A 311 12.08 10.28 -24.21
C GLY A 311 13.57 10.00 -23.95
N ALA A 312 14.26 11.01 -23.39
CA ALA A 312 15.62 10.83 -22.89
C ALA A 312 15.65 9.78 -21.77
N LEU A 313 16.75 9.03 -21.69
CA LEU A 313 16.98 8.08 -20.58
C LEU A 313 17.22 8.89 -19.31
N CYS A 314 16.75 8.40 -18.17
CA CYS A 314 16.90 9.09 -16.89
C CYS A 314 17.10 8.09 -15.74
N SER A 315 17.69 8.56 -14.64
CA SER A 315 18.14 7.72 -13.51
C SER A 315 17.78 8.27 -12.12
N CYS A 316 16.93 9.30 -12.04
CA CYS A 316 16.42 9.92 -10.79
C CYS A 316 15.53 8.95 -9.98
N ALA A 317 14.77 9.36 -8.95
CA ALA A 317 13.79 8.43 -8.32
C ALA A 317 12.53 8.30 -9.20
N ILE A 318 11.93 7.10 -9.30
CA ILE A 318 10.78 6.88 -10.22
C ILE A 318 9.61 7.80 -9.86
N GLY A 319 8.96 8.37 -10.87
CA GLY A 319 7.76 9.21 -10.69
C GLY A 319 7.99 10.55 -9.99
N THR A 320 9.21 10.86 -9.57
CA THR A 320 9.57 12.17 -9.01
C THR A 320 9.98 13.16 -10.10
N PRO A 321 9.69 14.47 -9.94
CA PRO A 321 10.20 15.51 -10.82
C PRO A 321 11.71 15.41 -10.99
N CYS A 322 12.17 15.35 -12.23
CA CYS A 322 13.55 15.04 -12.55
C CYS A 322 14.20 16.18 -13.32
N ALA A 323 15.29 16.73 -12.79
CA ALA A 323 16.02 17.82 -13.44
C ALA A 323 16.54 17.43 -14.83
N ALA A 324 17.00 16.19 -14.99
CA ALA A 324 17.41 15.63 -16.28
C ALA A 324 16.26 15.51 -17.29
N CYS A 325 15.01 15.62 -16.81
CA CYS A 325 13.79 15.60 -17.62
C CYS A 325 13.10 16.97 -17.65
N SER A 326 13.82 18.07 -17.39
CA SER A 326 13.25 19.42 -17.35
C SER A 326 12.04 19.55 -16.41
N GLY A 327 12.09 18.83 -15.28
CA GLY A 327 11.03 18.80 -14.27
C GLY A 327 9.97 17.71 -14.47
N ALA A 328 9.96 17.03 -15.62
CA ALA A 328 9.07 15.89 -15.84
C ALA A 328 9.47 14.67 -14.99
N PRO A 329 8.52 13.78 -14.65
CA PRO A 329 8.82 12.54 -13.97
C PRO A 329 9.60 11.58 -14.86
N CYS A 330 10.41 10.74 -14.24
CA CYS A 330 11.14 9.67 -14.91
C CYS A 330 10.43 8.34 -14.63
N LEU A 331 9.83 7.74 -15.66
CA LEU A 331 8.89 6.62 -15.56
C LEU A 331 9.33 5.45 -16.44
N ALA A 332 8.76 4.27 -16.17
CA ALA A 332 8.90 3.14 -17.08
C ALA A 332 8.08 3.38 -18.36
N VAL A 333 8.52 2.78 -19.46
CA VAL A 333 7.83 2.89 -20.76
C VAL A 333 6.86 1.73 -20.90
N SER A 334 5.56 2.00 -20.81
CA SER A 334 4.51 1.00 -21.02
C SER A 334 4.46 0.56 -22.48
N CYS A 335 4.10 -0.70 -22.72
CA CYS A 335 3.91 -1.25 -24.06
C CYS A 335 2.77 -2.28 -24.06
N ALA A 336 2.14 -2.46 -25.21
CA ALA A 336 1.23 -3.55 -25.50
C ALA A 336 1.87 -4.59 -26.44
N SER A 337 2.91 -4.21 -27.17
CA SER A 337 3.68 -5.09 -28.06
C SER A 337 5.12 -4.61 -28.26
N ASN A 338 5.96 -5.43 -28.89
CA ASN A 338 7.33 -5.03 -29.24
C ASN A 338 7.40 -3.80 -30.16
N ALA A 339 6.34 -3.52 -30.93
CA ALA A 339 6.29 -2.37 -31.82
C ALA A 339 6.40 -1.04 -31.04
N ASP A 340 5.80 -0.97 -29.85
CA ASP A 340 5.85 0.21 -28.98
C ASP A 340 7.26 0.51 -28.46
N CYS A 341 8.10 -0.52 -28.43
CA CYS A 341 9.48 -0.48 -27.94
C CYS A 341 10.51 -0.23 -29.05
N THR A 342 10.08 -0.13 -30.31
CA THR A 342 10.97 0.11 -31.47
C THR A 342 11.90 1.31 -31.26
N PRO A 343 11.44 2.48 -30.76
CA PRO A 343 12.32 3.63 -30.53
C PRO A 343 13.44 3.39 -29.50
N LEU A 344 13.30 2.35 -28.67
CA LEU A 344 14.24 1.99 -27.62
C LEU A 344 15.07 0.74 -27.97
N ALA A 345 14.80 0.08 -29.09
CA ALA A 345 15.49 -1.14 -29.50
C ALA A 345 17.00 -0.93 -29.63
N THR A 346 17.44 0.19 -30.20
CA THR A 346 18.87 0.56 -30.32
C THR A 346 19.54 0.83 -28.97
N ARG A 347 18.74 1.04 -27.92
CA ARG A 347 19.16 1.26 -26.53
C ARG A 347 19.04 -0.02 -25.71
N GLY A 348 18.74 -1.14 -26.37
CA GLY A 348 18.64 -2.45 -25.76
C GLY A 348 17.26 -2.79 -25.22
N PHE A 349 16.24 -1.94 -25.30
CA PHE A 349 14.90 -2.19 -24.72
C PHE A 349 13.83 -2.42 -25.79
N GLY A 350 14.06 -3.34 -26.72
CA GLY A 350 13.16 -3.60 -27.85
C GLY A 350 12.04 -4.62 -27.59
N SER A 351 12.02 -5.23 -26.41
CA SER A 351 11.06 -6.29 -26.04
C SER A 351 9.98 -5.73 -25.14
N CYS A 352 8.73 -6.12 -25.35
CA CYS A 352 7.63 -5.79 -24.45
C CYS A 352 7.36 -6.95 -23.49
N GLY A 353 7.36 -6.67 -22.19
CA GLY A 353 7.07 -7.69 -21.19
C GLY A 353 6.96 -7.14 -19.78
N GLN A 354 6.67 -8.03 -18.85
CA GLN A 354 6.70 -7.73 -17.41
C GLN A 354 7.85 -8.49 -16.76
N ARG A 355 7.99 -8.45 -15.42
CA ARG A 355 9.12 -9.11 -14.75
C ARG A 355 9.13 -10.62 -14.99
N THR A 356 8.09 -11.31 -14.55
CA THR A 356 7.91 -12.75 -14.81
C THR A 356 6.52 -13.03 -15.39
N PRO A 357 6.35 -14.12 -16.20
CA PRO A 357 5.05 -14.50 -16.74
C PRO A 357 4.02 -14.81 -15.63
N GLY A 358 2.77 -14.37 -15.77
CA GLY A 358 1.68 -14.68 -14.83
C GLY A 358 1.22 -13.49 -13.99
N ALA A 359 0.32 -13.74 -13.03
CA ALA A 359 -0.15 -12.72 -12.10
C ALA A 359 0.56 -12.86 -10.75
N PHE A 360 0.97 -11.72 -10.18
CA PHE A 360 1.48 -11.53 -8.81
C PHE A 360 2.78 -12.27 -8.43
N THR A 361 3.06 -13.45 -8.98
CA THR A 361 4.28 -14.21 -8.67
C THR A 361 4.77 -15.04 -9.86
N ALA A 362 6.04 -15.41 -9.83
CA ALA A 362 6.66 -16.33 -10.78
C ALA A 362 6.22 -17.80 -10.63
N ASN A 363 5.55 -18.13 -9.52
CA ASN A 363 5.26 -19.51 -9.10
C ASN A 363 3.85 -19.97 -9.49
N ASP A 364 2.95 -19.04 -9.81
CA ASP A 364 1.58 -19.35 -10.23
C ASP A 364 1.27 -18.66 -11.57
N LEU A 365 1.07 -19.47 -12.61
CA LEU A 365 0.77 -19.00 -13.97
C LEU A 365 -0.72 -18.67 -14.12
N ALA A 366 -1.25 -17.85 -13.21
CA ALA A 366 -2.60 -17.35 -13.33
C ALA A 366 -2.76 -16.56 -14.64
N ARG A 367 -3.73 -16.96 -15.47
CA ARG A 367 -4.00 -16.33 -16.77
C ARG A 367 -4.99 -15.18 -16.69
N THR A 368 -5.87 -15.23 -15.70
CA THR A 368 -6.96 -14.27 -15.52
C THR A 368 -7.03 -13.86 -14.06
N ILE A 369 -7.08 -12.57 -13.82
CA ILE A 369 -7.38 -11.97 -12.52
C ILE A 369 -8.86 -11.60 -12.55
N VAL A 370 -9.60 -11.98 -11.52
CA VAL A 370 -11.01 -11.64 -11.33
C VAL A 370 -11.16 -11.00 -9.96
N GLU A 371 -11.70 -9.80 -9.93
CA GLU A 371 -12.05 -9.10 -8.70
C GLU A 371 -13.57 -8.90 -8.65
N GLN A 372 -14.15 -9.11 -7.48
CA GLN A 372 -15.60 -9.02 -7.28
C GLN A 372 -15.92 -7.87 -6.34
N GLY A 373 -16.51 -6.80 -6.88
CA GLY A 373 -17.08 -5.71 -6.10
C GLY A 373 -18.48 -6.03 -5.57
N ALA A 374 -18.98 -5.12 -4.74
CA ALA A 374 -20.36 -5.11 -4.27
C ALA A 374 -20.89 -3.67 -4.30
N ALA A 375 -21.98 -3.45 -5.03
CA ALA A 375 -22.69 -2.17 -5.07
C ALA A 375 -23.29 -1.82 -3.71
N ALA A 376 -23.38 -0.52 -3.43
CA ALA A 376 -23.87 -0.02 -2.15
C ALA A 376 -25.37 -0.28 -1.90
N GLY A 377 -26.12 -0.56 -2.96
CA GLY A 377 -27.58 -0.51 -2.93
C GLY A 377 -28.11 0.94 -3.01
N PRO A 378 -29.43 1.13 -2.90
CA PRO A 378 -30.04 2.45 -3.06
C PRO A 378 -29.47 3.49 -2.10
N LEU A 379 -29.04 4.63 -2.64
CA LEU A 379 -28.50 5.76 -1.89
C LEU A 379 -29.53 6.89 -1.82
N THR A 380 -29.68 7.47 -0.63
CA THR A 380 -30.54 8.65 -0.41
C THR A 380 -29.72 9.78 0.19
N THR A 381 -29.93 11.01 -0.28
CA THR A 381 -29.31 12.21 0.29
C THR A 381 -29.58 12.32 1.79
N GLY A 382 -28.52 12.47 2.59
CA GLY A 382 -28.59 12.51 4.05
C GLY A 382 -28.99 11.19 4.72
N GLY A 383 -29.12 10.10 3.96
CA GLY A 383 -29.44 8.76 4.48
C GLY A 383 -28.27 8.11 5.22
N ALA A 384 -28.47 6.92 5.77
CA ALA A 384 -27.38 6.17 6.40
C ALA A 384 -26.30 5.77 5.37
N ALA A 385 -25.05 5.67 5.82
CA ALA A 385 -23.97 5.15 4.99
C ALA A 385 -24.25 3.68 4.64
N ALA A 386 -24.11 3.32 3.37
CA ALA A 386 -24.40 1.99 2.84
C ALA A 386 -23.09 1.25 2.51
N PRO A 387 -22.96 -0.05 2.85
CA PRO A 387 -21.72 -0.80 2.63
C PRO A 387 -21.47 -1.03 1.14
N GLU A 388 -20.25 -0.78 0.67
CA GLU A 388 -19.81 -0.95 -0.71
C GLU A 388 -18.47 -1.69 -0.75
N THR A 389 -18.19 -2.42 -1.82
CA THR A 389 -16.84 -2.90 -2.13
C THR A 389 -16.47 -2.51 -3.55
N LEU A 390 -15.45 -1.68 -3.68
CA LEU A 390 -14.91 -1.22 -4.95
C LEU A 390 -13.65 -2.01 -5.29
N VAL A 391 -13.57 -2.50 -6.52
CA VAL A 391 -12.44 -3.31 -7.00
C VAL A 391 -11.70 -2.66 -8.16
N SER A 392 -10.40 -2.93 -8.28
CA SER A 392 -9.58 -2.49 -9.41
C SER A 392 -8.45 -3.47 -9.70
N ILE A 393 -8.12 -3.65 -10.98
CA ILE A 393 -6.91 -4.36 -11.45
C ILE A 393 -6.05 -3.34 -12.20
N PHE A 394 -4.80 -3.17 -11.79
CA PHE A 394 -3.90 -2.13 -12.29
C PHE A 394 -2.50 -2.67 -12.59
N CYS A 395 -1.64 -1.85 -13.18
CA CYS A 395 -0.24 -2.20 -13.42
C CYS A 395 0.67 -1.40 -12.51
N ILE A 396 1.63 -2.11 -11.91
CA ILE A 396 2.68 -1.51 -11.08
C ILE A 396 3.95 -1.45 -11.92
N GLN A 397 4.56 -0.27 -11.98
CA GLN A 397 5.81 -0.04 -12.68
C GLN A 397 7.00 -0.61 -11.88
N PRO A 398 8.15 -0.92 -12.50
CA PRO A 398 9.37 -1.22 -11.74
C PRO A 398 9.71 -0.06 -10.81
N THR A 399 10.17 -0.35 -9.60
CA THR A 399 10.73 0.66 -8.70
C THR A 399 12.17 1.03 -9.09
N PHE A 400 12.82 0.21 -9.91
CA PHE A 400 14.24 0.26 -10.24
C PHE A 400 15.17 0.00 -9.04
N ASN A 401 14.61 -0.57 -7.97
CA ASN A 401 15.38 -1.16 -6.88
C ASN A 401 15.36 -2.68 -7.05
N ALA A 402 16.54 -3.27 -7.32
CA ALA A 402 16.64 -4.69 -7.65
C ALA A 402 16.08 -5.63 -6.57
N LEU A 403 16.17 -5.26 -5.29
CA LEU A 403 15.67 -6.08 -4.17
C LEU A 403 14.15 -6.01 -4.09
N VAL A 404 13.56 -4.81 -4.20
CA VAL A 404 12.11 -4.60 -4.17
C VAL A 404 11.46 -5.21 -5.40
N ASP A 405 12.01 -4.94 -6.58
CA ASP A 405 11.47 -5.48 -7.83
C ASP A 405 11.57 -7.01 -7.86
N ALA A 406 12.62 -7.60 -7.29
CA ALA A 406 12.71 -9.06 -7.13
C ALA A 406 11.73 -9.62 -6.10
N GLY A 407 11.57 -8.95 -4.96
CA GLY A 407 10.71 -9.41 -3.88
C GLY A 407 9.22 -9.37 -4.17
N TYR A 408 8.76 -8.35 -4.90
CA TYR A 408 7.34 -8.14 -5.24
C TYR A 408 7.02 -8.45 -6.71
N ASP A 409 7.96 -9.04 -7.43
CA ASP A 409 7.84 -9.35 -8.85
C ASP A 409 7.45 -8.15 -9.74
N LEU A 410 8.08 -6.98 -9.52
CA LEU A 410 7.78 -5.75 -10.25
C LEU A 410 8.67 -5.54 -11.49
N PRO A 411 8.11 -5.05 -12.61
CA PRO A 411 6.71 -4.71 -12.82
C PRO A 411 5.81 -5.93 -13.00
N GLY A 412 4.57 -5.78 -12.56
CA GLY A 412 3.54 -6.80 -12.63
C GLY A 412 2.14 -6.23 -12.38
N PRO A 413 1.09 -7.06 -12.48
CA PRO A 413 -0.25 -6.65 -12.13
C PRO A 413 -0.41 -6.48 -10.62
N GLY A 414 -1.22 -5.50 -10.23
CA GLY A 414 -1.76 -5.34 -8.88
C GLY A 414 -3.28 -5.46 -8.93
N ALA A 415 -3.89 -5.88 -7.83
CA ALA A 415 -5.32 -5.90 -7.65
C ALA A 415 -5.69 -5.44 -6.25
N VAL A 416 -6.87 -4.86 -6.10
CA VAL A 416 -7.35 -4.34 -4.82
C VAL A 416 -8.87 -4.47 -4.71
N ALA A 417 -9.33 -4.82 -3.52
CA ALA A 417 -10.71 -4.72 -3.09
C ALA A 417 -10.79 -3.77 -1.90
N LEU A 418 -11.51 -2.67 -2.08
CA LEU A 418 -11.70 -1.61 -1.09
C LEU A 418 -13.13 -1.72 -0.54
N SER A 419 -13.26 -2.40 0.60
CA SER A 419 -14.52 -2.43 1.34
C SER A 419 -14.66 -1.18 2.20
N GLY A 420 -15.85 -0.58 2.19
CA GLY A 420 -16.15 0.61 2.96
C GLY A 420 -17.64 0.89 3.00
N THR A 421 -17.99 2.15 3.28
CA THR A 421 -19.37 2.62 3.20
C THR A 421 -19.43 3.90 2.38
N THR A 422 -20.48 4.07 1.60
CA THR A 422 -20.73 5.28 0.81
C THR A 422 -22.00 5.98 1.29
N GLN A 423 -22.02 7.31 1.19
CA GLN A 423 -23.15 8.13 1.60
C GLN A 423 -23.25 9.36 0.67
N LEU A 424 -24.46 9.66 0.22
CA LEU A 424 -24.73 10.92 -0.46
C LEU A 424 -25.06 11.99 0.57
N GLN A 425 -24.26 13.06 0.63
CA GLN A 425 -24.44 14.16 1.58
C GLN A 425 -25.46 15.19 1.12
#